data_AF-W2KIQ2-F1
#
_entry.id   AF-W2KIQ2-F1
#
_cell.length_a   1.000
_cell.length_b   1.000
_cell.length_c   1.000
_cell.angle_alpha   90.00
_cell.angle_beta   90.00
_cell.angle_gamma   90.00
#
_symmetry.space_group_name_H-M   'P 1'
#
loop_
_entity.id
_entity.type
_entity.pdbx_description
1 polymer ?
#
loop_
_entity_poly.entity_id
_entity_poly.type
_entity_poly.pdbx_seq_one_letter_code
_entity_poly.pdbx_strand_id
1 'polypeptide(L)' 'MNLKRGAGSGAANVVYRTAYIFFEKKRILEGGKKTKKRLDNEKTQGRQGFPLRHDNGMRRVIVGIRT' A
#
# COMPACT_ATOMS: atom_id res chain seq x y z
N MET A 1 -22.28 -3.32 16.03
CA MET A 1 -21.09 -2.90 15.25
C MET A 1 -21.33 -3.20 13.77
N ASN A 2 -21.48 -2.18 12.93
CA ASN A 2 -21.64 -2.36 11.48
C ASN A 2 -20.26 -2.63 10.85
N LEU A 3 -19.97 -3.91 10.60
CA LEU A 3 -18.80 -4.34 9.81
C LEU A 3 -18.97 -3.80 8.38
N LYS A 4 -18.15 -2.81 8.00
CA LYS A 4 -18.11 -2.32 6.62
C LYS A 4 -17.56 -3.44 5.73
N ARG A 5 -18.38 -3.94 4.81
CA ARG A 5 -18.01 -4.99 3.84
C ARG A 5 -17.81 -4.35 2.47
N GLY A 6 -16.70 -4.66 1.80
CA GLY A 6 -16.38 -4.16 0.47
C GLY A 6 -14.88 -4.30 0.16
N ALA A 7 -14.51 -4.30 -1.12
CA ALA A 7 -13.12 -4.58 -1.55
C ALA A 7 -12.06 -3.66 -0.88
N GLY A 8 -12.41 -2.42 -0.53
CA GLY A 8 -11.53 -1.47 0.16
C GLY A 8 -11.62 -1.46 1.69
N SER A 9 -12.54 -2.22 2.30
CA SER A 9 -12.80 -2.15 3.74
C SER A 9 -11.62 -2.60 4.62
N GLY A 10 -10.81 -3.56 4.12
CA GLY A 10 -9.59 -3.99 4.79
C GLY A 10 -8.39 -3.05 4.59
N ALA A 11 -8.40 -2.20 3.55
CA ALA A 11 -7.26 -1.34 3.18
C ALA A 11 -7.03 -0.19 4.17
N ALA A 12 -8.05 0.17 4.97
CA ALA A 12 -7.93 1.17 6.02
C ALA A 12 -7.28 0.64 7.32
N ASN A 13 -7.05 -0.68 7.43
CA ASN A 13 -6.46 -1.25 8.63
C ASN A 13 -4.95 -0.94 8.68
N VAL A 14 -4.55 -0.21 9.73
CA VAL A 14 -3.17 0.24 9.96
C VAL A 14 -2.16 -0.91 10.01
N VAL A 15 -2.58 -2.10 10.46
CA VAL A 15 -1.73 -3.29 10.62
C VAL A 15 -1.12 -3.74 9.30
N TYR A 16 -1.89 -3.70 8.20
CA TYR A 16 -1.37 -4.08 6.88
C TYR A 16 -0.26 -3.13 6.42
N ARG A 17 -0.40 -1.83 6.69
CA ARG A 17 0.62 -0.83 6.33
C ARG A 17 1.89 -1.00 7.14
N THR A 18 1.78 -1.21 8.45
CA THR A 18 2.96 -1.38 9.33
C THR A 18 3.69 -2.68 9.02
N ALA A 19 2.98 -3.79 8.86
CA ALA A 19 3.59 -5.07 8.49
C ALA A 19 4.32 -4.97 7.14
N TYR A 20 3.69 -4.35 6.14
CA TYR A 20 4.31 -4.14 4.84
C TYR A 20 5.61 -3.34 4.91
N ILE A 21 5.64 -2.23 5.65
CA ILE A 21 6.86 -1.41 5.82
C ILE A 21 7.97 -2.22 6.49
N PHE A 22 7.64 -3.02 7.50
CA PHE A 22 8.61 -3.87 8.19
C PHE A 22 9.28 -4.87 7.24
N PHE A 23 8.47 -5.66 6.53
CA PHE A 23 9.01 -6.65 5.59
C PHE A 23 9.76 -6.00 4.43
N GLU A 24 9.38 -4.79 4.05
CA GLU A 24 10.07 -4.09 2.97
C GLU A 24 11.46 -3.58 3.38
N LYS A 25 11.59 -3.09 4.62
CA LYS A 25 12.90 -2.76 5.19
C LYS A 25 13.78 -4.00 5.29
N LYS A 26 13.22 -5.12 5.76
CA LYS A 26 13.93 -6.40 5.82
C LYS A 26 14.43 -6.84 4.43
N ARG A 27 13.58 -6.76 3.40
CA ARG A 27 13.94 -7.10 2.02
C ARG A 27 15.09 -6.26 1.48
N ILE A 28 15.12 -4.97 1.78
CA ILE A 28 16.23 -4.08 1.39
C ILE A 28 17.52 -4.45 2.12
N LEU A 29 17.44 -4.73 3.43
CA LEU A 29 18.59 -5.14 4.23
C LEU A 29 19.20 -6.47 3.74
N GLU A 30 18.36 -7.42 3.33
CA GLU A 30 18.77 -8.73 2.79
C GLU A 30 19.18 -8.67 1.31
N GLY A 31 19.14 -7.51 0.65
CA GLY A 31 19.46 -7.37 -0.77
C GLY A 31 18.45 -8.07 -1.70
N GLY A 32 17.25 -8.37 -1.20
CA GLY A 32 16.21 -9.07 -1.93
C GLY A 32 15.75 -8.28 -3.16
N LYS A 33 15.63 -8.97 -4.31
CA LYS A 33 15.05 -8.41 -5.52
C LYS A 33 13.51 -8.40 -5.43
N LYS A 34 12.87 -7.41 -6.04
CA LYS A 34 11.41 -7.40 -6.17
C LYS A 34 10.97 -8.49 -7.16
N THR A 35 9.87 -9.16 -6.86
CA THR A 35 9.27 -10.15 -7.77
C THR A 35 8.52 -9.47 -8.92
N LYS A 36 8.37 -10.16 -10.06
CA LYS A 36 7.63 -9.66 -11.22
C LYS A 36 6.20 -9.22 -10.87
N LYS A 37 5.47 -10.06 -10.15
CA LYS A 37 4.11 -9.76 -9.66
C LYS A 37 4.05 -8.45 -8.87
N ARG A 38 5.09 -8.14 -8.08
CA ARG A 38 5.17 -6.92 -7.29
C ARG A 38 5.42 -5.69 -8.15
N LEU A 39 6.32 -5.79 -9.13
CA LEU A 39 6.56 -4.72 -10.10
C LEU A 39 5.31 -4.42 -10.93
N ASP A 40 4.60 -5.46 -11.37
CA ASP A 40 3.35 -5.31 -12.13
C ASP A 40 2.26 -4.64 -11.27
N ASN A 41 2.14 -5.01 -9.99
CA ASN A 41 1.20 -4.39 -9.07
C ASN A 41 1.55 -2.92 -8.78
N GLU A 42 2.84 -2.60 -8.54
CA GLU A 42 3.30 -1.22 -8.35
C GLU A 42 3.06 -0.36 -9.60
N LYS A 43 3.29 -0.93 -10.80
CA LYS A 43 2.99 -0.26 -12.08
C LYS A 43 1.51 0.04 -12.24
N THR A 44 0.65 -0.91 -11.85
CA THR A 44 -0.81 -0.78 -11.95
C THR A 44 -1.35 0.23 -10.93
N GLN A 45 -0.81 0.20 -9.72
CA GLN A 45 -1.25 1.05 -8.62
C GLN A 45 -0.79 2.52 -8.78
N GLY A 46 0.30 2.76 -9.50
CA GLY A 46 0.83 4.10 -9.75
C GLY A 46 1.34 4.81 -8.50
N ARG A 47 1.86 6.03 -8.66
CA ARG A 47 2.47 6.79 -7.56
C ARG A 47 1.46 7.21 -6.48
N GLN A 48 0.20 7.41 -6.86
CA GLN A 48 -0.84 7.86 -5.93
C GLN A 48 -1.56 6.73 -5.17
N GLY A 49 -1.38 5.47 -5.57
CA GLY A 49 -2.13 4.37 -4.99
C GLY A 49 -3.57 4.28 -5.50
N PHE A 50 -4.27 3.24 -5.06
CA PHE A 50 -5.72 3.16 -5.27
C PHE A 50 -6.45 4.08 -4.28
N PRO A 51 -7.56 4.73 -4.70
CA PRO A 51 -8.39 5.50 -3.79
C PRO A 51 -8.96 4.58 -2.72
N LEU A 52 -8.73 4.93 -1.45
CA LEU A 52 -9.16 4.11 -0.31
C LEU A 52 -10.70 4.15 -0.10
N ARG A 53 -11.42 5.08 -0.74
CA ARG A 53 -12.85 5.37 -0.51
C ARG A 53 -13.57 5.99 -1.72
N HIS A 54 -14.85 5.64 -1.90
CA HIS A 54 -15.78 6.09 -2.97
C HIS A 54 -16.70 7.25 -2.53
N ASP A 55 -16.54 7.73 -1.31
CA ASP A 55 -17.32 8.79 -0.68
C ASP A 55 -16.45 10.05 -0.58
N ASN A 56 -16.20 10.70 -1.74
CA ASN A 56 -15.61 12.05 -1.98
C ASN A 56 -14.53 12.61 -1.02
N GLY A 57 -13.90 11.77 -0.20
CA GLY A 57 -12.95 12.07 0.88
C GLY A 57 -11.54 11.59 0.55
N MET A 58 -10.88 12.34 -0.33
CA MET A 58 -9.47 12.14 -0.67
C MET A 58 -8.56 12.29 0.56
N ARG A 59 -7.56 11.41 0.70
CA ARG A 59 -6.37 11.71 1.50
C ARG A 59 -5.12 11.43 0.67
N ARG A 60 -4.42 12.50 0.27
CA ARG A 60 -3.15 12.43 -0.46
C ARG A 60 -2.07 11.84 0.45
N VAL A 61 -1.53 10.69 0.08
CA VAL A 61 -0.34 10.11 0.72
C VAL A 61 0.87 10.38 -0.16
N ILE A 62 1.82 11.16 0.36
CA ILE A 62 3.13 11.35 -0.26
C ILE A 62 4.00 10.15 0.12
N VAL A 63 4.50 9.42 -0.87
CA VAL A 63 5.61 8.48 -0.65
C VAL A 63 6.64 8.66 -1.76
N GLY A 64 7.76 9.25 -1.36
CA GLY A 64 8.93 9.47 -2.18
C GLY A 64 9.97 10.17 -1.31
N ILE A 65 10.78 9.38 -0.59
CA ILE A 65 12.05 9.90 -0.07
C ILE A 65 12.93 10.08 -1.31
N ARG A 66 13.23 11.36 -1.61
CA ARG A 66 14.24 11.74 -2.60
C ARG A 66 15.59 11.23 -2.07
N THR A 67 16.34 10.57 -2.93
CA THR A 67 17.77 10.24 -2.73
C THR A 67 18.56 11.45 -2.27
#